data_AF-A0A2N3F8A3-F1
#
_entry.id   AF-A0A2N3F8A3-F1
#
_cell.length_a   1.000
_cell.length_b   1.000
_cell.length_c   1.000
_cell.angle_alpha   90.00
_cell.angle_beta   90.00
_cell.angle_gamma   90.00
#
_symmetry.space_group_name_H-M   'P 1'
#
loop_
_entity.id
_entity.type
_entity.pdbx_description
1 polymer ?
#
loop_
_entity_poly.entity_id
_entity_poly.type
_entity_poly.pdbx_seq_one_letter_code
_entity_poly.pdbx_strand_id
1 'polypeptide(L)'
;MNRKMNRRQRQTQPGRQHRRRHRRYVMSARTRAAIDIGLFLALLAAFNPAWTGLAVHEWLSVAIIPPLLFHLILNWEWAVRVFSAFIDRLFHTTRVNLVVDAVLFVSSVAVMLSGLMVSQVVGRAIGFSGTPGALWAAVHAVTANTTIALLVAHFALHAKWFVRVLSMPGRAARRLSHSPTRAQG
;
A
#
# COMPACT_ATOMS: atom_id res chain seq x y z
N MET A 1 62.83 -8.40 44.26
CA MET A 1 62.18 -7.14 44.68
C MET A 1 62.40 -6.06 43.63
N ASN A 2 61.38 -5.69 42.83
CA ASN A 2 61.31 -4.32 42.30
C ASN A 2 59.87 -3.93 41.94
N ARG A 3 59.50 -2.68 42.21
CA ARG A 3 58.17 -2.09 41.93
C ARG A 3 58.29 -1.09 40.78
N LYS A 4 57.14 -0.74 40.18
CA LYS A 4 56.90 0.38 39.24
C LYS A 4 57.37 0.14 37.80
N MET A 5 56.42 -0.12 36.90
CA MET A 5 56.01 0.84 35.85
C MET A 5 54.94 0.20 34.94
N ASN A 6 53.65 0.42 35.23
CA ASN A 6 52.69 0.80 34.19
C ASN A 6 51.41 1.40 34.77
N ARG A 7 51.43 2.71 35.07
CA ARG A 7 50.21 3.52 35.21
C ARG A 7 50.06 4.33 33.93
N ARG A 8 49.18 3.89 33.02
CA ARG A 8 48.42 4.74 32.09
C ARG A 8 47.32 3.91 31.41
N GLN A 9 46.13 4.51 31.30
CA GLN A 9 45.14 4.22 30.27
C GLN A 9 44.57 2.79 30.18
N ARG A 10 43.79 2.37 31.19
CA ARG A 10 42.50 1.74 30.86
C ARG A 10 41.42 2.80 30.93
N GLN A 11 41.06 3.28 29.75
CA GLN A 11 40.10 4.35 29.56
C GLN A 11 38.73 3.97 30.13
N THR A 12 38.10 4.96 30.75
CA THR A 12 36.66 5.09 31.00
C THR A 12 35.83 4.38 29.92
N GLN A 13 35.00 3.41 30.31
CA GLN A 13 33.94 2.90 29.42
C GLN A 13 32.93 4.04 29.20
N PRO A 14 32.76 4.56 27.97
CA PRO A 14 31.66 5.49 27.71
C PRO A 14 30.34 4.74 27.80
N GLY A 15 29.32 5.42 28.33
CA GLY A 15 28.09 4.78 28.79
C GLY A 15 27.40 3.91 27.74
N ARG A 16 26.79 2.82 28.21
CA ARG A 16 25.82 2.02 27.43
C ARG A 16 24.65 2.92 27.06
N GLN A 17 24.74 3.59 25.90
CA GLN A 17 23.62 4.32 25.33
C GLN A 17 22.46 3.34 25.17
N HIS A 18 21.42 3.52 26.00
CA HIS A 18 20.12 2.93 25.78
C HIS A 18 19.58 3.48 24.46
N ARG A 19 19.97 2.85 23.35
CA ARG A 19 19.22 2.92 22.09
C ARG A 19 17.84 2.38 22.39
N ARG A 20 16.93 3.27 22.82
CA ARG A 20 15.48 3.06 22.81
C ARG A 20 15.13 2.77 21.36
N ARG A 21 15.18 1.49 20.99
CA ARG A 21 14.73 1.02 19.69
C ARG A 21 13.25 1.36 19.64
N HIS A 22 12.90 2.45 18.96
CA HIS A 22 11.51 2.75 18.64
C HIS A 22 10.93 1.50 18.00
N ARG A 23 10.05 0.83 18.74
CA ARG A 23 9.55 -0.50 18.42
C ARG A 23 8.48 -0.30 17.36
N ARG A 24 8.90 0.05 16.14
CA ARG A 24 8.02 0.11 14.96
C ARG A 24 7.20 -1.17 14.96
N TYR A 25 5.88 -1.01 14.96
CA TYR A 25 4.97 -2.14 14.94
C TYR A 25 5.00 -2.74 13.53
N VAL A 26 5.98 -3.59 13.26
CA VAL A 26 6.12 -4.23 11.95
C VAL A 26 5.08 -5.34 11.87
N MET A 27 3.97 -5.05 11.21
CA MET A 27 2.94 -6.05 10.94
C MET A 27 3.53 -7.28 10.24
N SER A 28 2.95 -8.45 10.51
CA SER A 28 3.40 -9.69 9.88
C SER A 28 3.14 -9.66 8.36
N ALA A 29 3.96 -10.38 7.59
CA ALA A 29 3.76 -10.51 6.14
C ALA A 29 2.37 -11.07 5.79
N ARG A 30 1.83 -11.97 6.63
CA ARG A 30 0.48 -12.52 6.50
C ARG A 30 -0.61 -11.47 6.72
N THR A 31 -0.44 -10.59 7.71
CA THR A 31 -1.39 -9.49 7.98
C THR A 31 -1.47 -8.53 6.80
N ARG A 32 -0.33 -8.20 6.18
CA ARG A 32 -0.28 -7.39 4.96
C ARG A 32 -1.00 -8.09 3.81
N ALA A 33 -0.60 -9.32 3.47
CA ALA A 33 -1.24 -10.09 2.41
C ALA A 33 -2.76 -10.27 2.59
N ALA A 34 -3.24 -10.41 3.84
CA ALA A 34 -4.67 -10.48 4.14
C ALA A 34 -5.41 -9.15 3.88
N ILE A 35 -4.79 -8.01 4.22
CA ILE A 35 -5.33 -6.68 3.89
C ILE A 35 -5.35 -6.49 2.37
N ASP A 36 -4.27 -6.87 1.69
CA ASP A 36 -4.12 -6.69 0.24
C ASP A 36 -5.16 -7.55 -0.53
N ILE A 37 -5.36 -8.81 -0.13
CA ILE A 37 -6.41 -9.70 -0.68
C ILE A 37 -7.80 -9.17 -0.37
N GLY A 38 -8.05 -8.69 0.86
CA GLY A 38 -9.34 -8.12 1.25
C GLY A 38 -9.70 -6.87 0.44
N LEU A 39 -8.74 -5.96 0.25
CA LEU A 39 -8.91 -4.77 -0.60
C LEU A 39 -9.10 -5.15 -2.07
N PHE A 40 -8.35 -6.12 -2.59
CA PHE A 40 -8.51 -6.61 -3.96
C PHE A 40 -9.94 -7.13 -4.21
N LEU A 41 -10.46 -7.99 -3.32
CA LEU A 41 -11.82 -8.52 -3.44
C LEU A 41 -12.90 -7.44 -3.29
N ALA A 42 -12.72 -6.50 -2.36
CA ALA A 42 -13.65 -5.37 -2.17
C ALA A 42 -13.69 -4.45 -3.40
N LEU A 43 -12.52 -4.14 -3.98
CA LEU A 43 -12.42 -3.36 -5.22
C LEU A 43 -13.04 -4.10 -6.40
N LEU A 44 -12.81 -5.41 -6.56
CA LEU A 44 -13.47 -6.21 -7.61
C LEU A 44 -15.00 -6.15 -7.52
N ALA A 45 -15.56 -6.21 -6.31
CA ALA A 45 -17.01 -6.06 -6.12
C ALA A 45 -17.48 -4.64 -6.47
N ALA A 46 -16.74 -3.60 -6.06
CA ALA A 46 -17.06 -2.21 -6.38
C ALA A 46 -16.99 -1.91 -7.89
N PHE A 47 -16.01 -2.48 -8.62
CA PHE A 47 -15.86 -2.29 -10.07
C PHE A 47 -16.96 -2.96 -10.92
N ASN A 48 -17.92 -3.67 -10.32
CA ASN A 48 -19.06 -4.26 -11.02
C ASN A 48 -20.41 -3.67 -10.54
N PRO A 49 -20.76 -2.44 -10.97
CA PRO A 49 -22.04 -1.81 -10.64
C PRO A 49 -23.25 -2.55 -11.23
N ALA A 50 -23.06 -3.34 -12.30
CA ALA A 50 -24.13 -4.15 -12.89
C ALA A 50 -24.57 -5.31 -11.97
N TRP A 51 -23.69 -5.81 -11.11
CA TRP A 51 -23.99 -6.89 -10.16
C TRP A 51 -24.40 -6.35 -8.78
N THR A 52 -23.81 -5.23 -8.35
CA THR A 52 -24.09 -4.63 -7.04
C THR A 52 -25.30 -3.70 -7.05
N GLY A 53 -25.59 -3.06 -8.19
CA GLY A 53 -26.57 -1.98 -8.29
C GLY A 53 -26.01 -0.65 -7.79
N LEU A 54 -26.52 0.47 -8.34
CA LEU A 54 -25.96 1.81 -8.13
C LEU A 54 -25.78 2.19 -6.65
N ALA A 55 -26.80 1.96 -5.82
CA ALA A 55 -26.75 2.32 -4.40
C ALA A 55 -25.66 1.55 -3.63
N VAL A 56 -25.52 0.24 -3.87
CA VAL A 56 -24.49 -0.57 -3.22
C VAL A 56 -23.11 -0.21 -3.76
N HIS A 57 -22.96 -0.02 -5.07
CA HIS A 57 -21.71 0.44 -5.69
C HIS A 57 -21.18 1.72 -5.03
N GLU A 58 -22.02 2.75 -4.89
CA GLU A 58 -21.61 4.03 -4.30
C GLU A 58 -21.26 3.90 -2.82
N TRP A 59 -22.11 3.27 -2.01
CA TRP A 59 -21.84 3.10 -0.56
C TRP A 59 -20.65 2.20 -0.29
N LEU A 60 -20.45 1.12 -1.07
CA LEU A 60 -19.28 0.25 -1.00
C LEU A 60 -18.01 1.02 -1.37
N SER A 61 -18.05 1.84 -2.42
CA SER A 61 -16.92 2.67 -2.84
C SER A 61 -16.49 3.66 -1.75
N VAL A 62 -17.46 4.28 -1.04
CA VAL A 62 -17.19 5.14 0.12
C VAL A 62 -16.64 4.33 1.30
N ALA A 63 -17.17 3.14 1.57
CA ALA A 63 -16.69 2.26 2.64
C ALA A 63 -15.27 1.70 2.41
N ILE A 64 -14.79 1.66 1.16
CA ILE A 64 -13.43 1.25 0.79
C ILE A 64 -12.40 2.37 1.04
N ILE A 65 -12.81 3.64 1.15
CA ILE A 65 -11.86 4.76 1.33
C ILE A 65 -11.02 4.62 2.63
N PRO A 66 -11.61 4.40 3.83
CA PRO A 66 -10.82 4.26 5.06
C PRO A 66 -9.80 3.11 5.07
N PRO A 67 -10.13 1.85 4.68
CA PRO A 67 -9.13 0.78 4.66
C PRO A 67 -8.05 0.98 3.58
N LEU A 68 -8.37 1.63 2.46
CA LEU A 68 -7.35 1.98 1.44
C LEU A 68 -6.37 3.04 1.97
N LEU A 69 -6.87 4.09 2.63
CA LEU A 69 -6.03 5.09 3.29
C LEU A 69 -5.17 4.44 4.40
N PHE A 70 -5.72 3.52 5.17
CA PHE A 70 -4.98 2.78 6.19
C PHE A 70 -3.86 1.92 5.56
N HIS A 71 -4.13 1.20 4.47
CA HIS A 71 -3.11 0.48 3.71
C HIS A 71 -2.01 1.44 3.20
N LEU A 72 -2.35 2.63 2.70
CA LEU A 72 -1.38 3.62 2.23
C LEU A 72 -0.49 4.13 3.38
N ILE A 73 -1.07 4.44 4.55
CA ILE A 73 -0.33 4.87 5.76
C ILE A 73 0.63 3.76 6.22
N LEU A 74 0.17 2.51 6.26
CA LEU A 74 1.00 1.36 6.64
C LEU A 74 2.17 1.12 5.68
N ASN A 75 2.00 1.48 4.41
CA ASN A 75 3.00 1.37 3.36
C ASN A 75 3.63 2.72 2.98
N TRP A 76 3.52 3.76 3.83
CA TRP A 76 3.93 5.13 3.51
C TRP A 76 5.40 5.24 3.07
N GLU A 77 6.32 4.54 3.74
CA GLU A 77 7.72 4.53 3.32
C GLU A 77 7.95 3.89 1.94
N TRP A 78 7.10 2.93 1.56
CA TRP A 78 7.12 2.37 0.21
C TRP A 78 6.51 3.36 -0.78
N ALA A 79 5.39 4.02 -0.46
CA ALA A 79 4.78 5.03 -1.32
C ALA A 79 5.74 6.20 -1.62
N VAL A 80 6.43 6.72 -0.60
CA VAL A 80 7.48 7.75 -0.79
C VAL A 80 8.63 7.23 -1.66
N ARG A 81 9.11 6.00 -1.42
CA ARG A 81 10.15 5.38 -2.28
C ARG A 81 9.69 5.20 -3.72
N VAL A 82 8.43 4.84 -3.95
CA VAL A 82 7.82 4.72 -5.28
C VAL A 82 7.81 6.08 -5.97
N PHE A 83 7.33 7.10 -5.28
CA PHE A 83 7.25 8.47 -5.79
C PHE A 83 8.63 9.05 -6.13
N SER A 84 9.63 8.91 -5.24
CA SER A 84 11.01 9.33 -5.52
C SER A 84 11.65 8.52 -6.66
N ALA A 85 11.47 7.19 -6.69
CA ALA A 85 12.06 6.35 -7.72
C ALA A 85 11.46 6.55 -9.12
N PHE A 86 10.21 7.01 -9.20
CA PHE A 86 9.53 7.44 -10.43
C PHE A 86 10.18 8.71 -11.01
N ILE A 87 10.60 9.65 -10.14
CA ILE A 87 11.30 10.88 -10.54
C ILE A 87 12.77 10.58 -10.92
N ASP A 88 13.46 9.72 -10.18
CA ASP A 88 14.93 9.68 -10.23
C ASP A 88 15.56 8.85 -11.37
N ARG A 89 14.98 7.71 -11.82
CA ARG A 89 15.64 6.80 -12.80
C ARG A 89 14.65 5.95 -13.61
N LEU A 90 15.01 5.50 -14.83
CA LEU A 90 14.10 4.74 -15.73
C LEU A 90 14.56 3.38 -16.33
N PHE A 91 15.63 2.71 -15.87
CA PHE A 91 16.08 1.42 -16.45
C PHE A 91 16.05 0.18 -15.49
N HIS A 92 15.72 -0.99 -16.07
CA HIS A 92 15.62 -2.37 -15.50
C HIS A 92 14.33 -2.81 -14.75
N THR A 93 14.11 -4.14 -14.74
CA THR A 93 12.87 -4.91 -14.48
C THR A 93 12.06 -4.52 -13.24
N THR A 94 12.71 -4.04 -12.18
CA THR A 94 12.05 -3.47 -10.98
C THR A 94 11.07 -2.34 -11.33
N ARG A 95 11.16 -1.78 -12.55
CA ARG A 95 10.36 -0.67 -13.02
C ARG A 95 9.01 -1.01 -13.61
N VAL A 96 8.76 -2.24 -14.08
CA VAL A 96 7.41 -2.58 -14.54
C VAL A 96 6.46 -2.59 -13.35
N ASN A 97 6.84 -3.24 -12.24
CA ASN A 97 6.09 -3.18 -10.99
C ASN A 97 5.99 -1.73 -10.48
N LEU A 98 7.10 -0.98 -10.42
CA LEU A 98 7.07 0.43 -9.97
C LEU A 98 6.09 1.31 -10.76
N VAL A 99 6.06 1.17 -12.09
CA VAL A 99 5.17 1.93 -12.97
C VAL A 99 3.73 1.45 -12.83
N VAL A 100 3.49 0.14 -12.80
CA VAL A 100 2.14 -0.42 -12.53
C VAL A 100 1.62 0.07 -11.19
N ASP A 101 2.43 0.01 -10.14
CA ASP A 101 2.06 0.44 -8.78
C ASP A 101 1.79 1.95 -8.71
N ALA A 102 2.63 2.77 -9.35
CA ALA A 102 2.47 4.22 -9.39
C ALA A 102 1.24 4.66 -10.20
N VAL A 103 1.02 4.10 -11.38
CA VAL A 103 -0.15 4.41 -12.22
C VAL A 103 -1.42 3.84 -11.60
N LEU A 104 -1.37 2.67 -10.95
CA LEU A 104 -2.48 2.10 -10.20
C LEU A 104 -2.87 3.02 -9.04
N PHE A 105 -1.89 3.54 -8.29
CA PHE A 105 -2.14 4.50 -7.21
C PHE A 105 -2.81 5.78 -7.72
N VAL A 106 -2.26 6.41 -8.75
CA VAL A 106 -2.83 7.64 -9.34
C VAL A 106 -4.23 7.39 -9.91
N SER A 107 -4.43 6.27 -10.61
CA SER A 107 -5.74 5.91 -11.19
C SER A 107 -6.77 5.62 -10.10
N SER A 108 -6.37 4.95 -9.00
CA SER A 108 -7.23 4.67 -7.84
C SER A 108 -7.71 5.96 -7.18
N VAL A 109 -6.81 6.92 -6.94
CA VAL A 109 -7.19 8.24 -6.40
C VAL A 109 -8.13 8.97 -7.36
N ALA A 110 -7.84 8.94 -8.67
CA ALA A 110 -8.65 9.64 -9.67
C ALA A 110 -10.05 9.02 -9.83
N VAL A 111 -10.20 7.69 -9.82
CA VAL A 111 -11.52 7.03 -9.90
C VAL A 111 -12.36 7.27 -8.64
N MET A 112 -11.73 7.32 -7.47
CA MET A 112 -12.44 7.60 -6.21
C MET A 112 -12.94 9.05 -6.16
N LEU A 113 -12.09 10.03 -6.50
CA LEU A 113 -12.48 11.44 -6.52
C LEU A 113 -13.56 11.73 -7.58
N SER A 114 -13.37 11.23 -8.81
CA SER A 114 -14.38 11.38 -9.86
C SER A 114 -15.67 10.59 -9.54
N GLY A 115 -15.57 9.45 -8.87
CA GLY A 115 -16.71 8.67 -8.36
C GLY A 115 -17.60 9.46 -7.40
N LEU A 116 -16.99 10.22 -6.48
CA LEU A 116 -17.72 11.14 -5.62
C LEU A 116 -18.39 12.28 -6.40
N MET A 117 -17.77 12.77 -7.49
CA MET A 117 -18.33 13.84 -8.34
C MET A 117 -19.45 13.34 -9.28
N VAL A 118 -19.56 12.04 -9.55
CA VAL A 118 -20.66 11.44 -10.34
C VAL A 118 -21.72 10.71 -9.49
N SER A 119 -21.49 10.62 -8.18
CA SER A 119 -22.38 9.97 -7.23
C SER A 119 -23.77 10.59 -7.22
N GLN A 120 -24.78 9.73 -7.26
CA GLN A 120 -26.19 10.11 -7.27
C GLN A 120 -26.92 9.70 -5.99
N VAL A 121 -26.49 8.63 -5.33
CA VAL A 121 -27.11 8.11 -4.10
C VAL A 121 -26.45 8.73 -2.88
N VAL A 122 -25.12 8.64 -2.77
CA VAL A 122 -24.38 9.27 -1.67
C VAL A 122 -24.43 10.79 -1.80
N GLY A 123 -24.29 11.34 -3.02
CA GLY A 123 -24.43 12.77 -3.31
C GLY A 123 -25.75 13.34 -2.77
N ARG A 124 -26.89 12.72 -3.11
CA ARG A 124 -28.20 13.15 -2.60
C ARG A 124 -28.32 12.98 -1.08
N ALA A 125 -27.76 11.90 -0.51
CA ALA A 125 -27.77 11.68 0.94
C ALA A 125 -27.01 12.75 1.74
N ILE A 126 -26.01 13.41 1.13
CA ILE A 126 -25.27 14.54 1.73
C ILE A 126 -25.77 15.92 1.26
N GLY A 127 -26.91 15.99 0.58
CA GLY A 127 -27.55 17.24 0.14
C GLY A 127 -27.09 17.79 -1.21
N PHE A 128 -26.27 17.05 -1.98
CA PHE A 128 -25.88 17.43 -3.34
C PHE A 128 -26.86 16.87 -4.37
N SER A 129 -27.54 17.75 -5.11
CA SER A 129 -28.60 17.40 -6.07
C SER A 129 -28.26 17.71 -7.54
N GLY A 130 -27.02 18.11 -7.83
CA GLY A 130 -26.56 18.41 -9.19
C GLY A 130 -26.48 17.18 -10.10
N THR A 131 -26.69 17.37 -11.40
CA THR A 131 -26.41 16.34 -12.40
C THR A 131 -24.90 16.16 -12.59
N PRO A 132 -24.38 14.92 -12.66
CA PRO A 132 -22.98 14.67 -12.96
C PRO A 132 -22.53 15.34 -14.26
N GLY A 133 -21.47 16.15 -14.18
CA GLY A 133 -20.87 16.77 -15.35
C GLY A 133 -20.22 15.73 -16.27
N ALA A 134 -20.36 15.87 -17.59
CA ALA A 134 -19.83 14.93 -18.58
C ALA A 134 -18.31 14.69 -18.45
N LEU A 135 -17.55 15.71 -18.04
CA LEU A 135 -16.13 15.59 -17.73
C LEU A 135 -15.87 14.58 -16.60
N TRP A 136 -16.61 14.67 -15.48
CA TRP A 136 -16.44 13.76 -14.36
C TRP A 136 -16.85 12.33 -14.71
N ALA A 137 -17.91 12.15 -15.51
CA ALA A 137 -18.31 10.85 -16.04
C ALA A 137 -17.22 10.23 -16.94
N ALA A 138 -16.62 11.02 -17.83
CA ALA A 138 -15.52 10.56 -18.69
C ALA A 138 -14.26 10.21 -17.88
N VAL A 139 -13.86 11.07 -16.94
CA VAL A 139 -12.73 10.80 -16.03
C VAL A 139 -12.98 9.54 -15.21
N HIS A 140 -14.16 9.37 -14.63
CA HIS A 140 -14.52 8.19 -13.85
C HIS A 140 -14.47 6.92 -14.70
N ALA A 141 -15.07 6.91 -15.90
CA ALA A 141 -15.04 5.75 -16.79
C ALA A 141 -13.62 5.35 -17.22
N VAL A 142 -12.80 6.31 -17.65
CA VAL A 142 -11.40 6.05 -18.06
C VAL A 142 -10.59 5.55 -16.88
N THR A 143 -10.63 6.24 -15.74
CA THR A 143 -9.83 5.88 -14.56
C THR A 143 -10.30 4.57 -13.93
N ALA A 144 -11.60 4.23 -14.00
CA ALA A 144 -12.12 2.94 -13.58
C ALA A 144 -11.54 1.79 -14.42
N ASN A 145 -11.66 1.90 -15.75
CA ASN A 145 -11.13 0.92 -16.70
C ASN A 145 -9.60 0.74 -16.57
N THR A 146 -8.87 1.85 -16.38
CA THR A 146 -7.42 1.80 -16.12
C THR A 146 -7.10 1.15 -14.77
N THR A 147 -7.85 1.48 -13.71
CA THR A 147 -7.63 0.93 -12.36
C THR A 147 -7.87 -0.56 -12.30
N ILE A 148 -8.98 -1.07 -12.86
CA ILE A 148 -9.27 -2.52 -12.84
C ILE A 148 -8.22 -3.33 -13.64
N ALA A 149 -7.79 -2.83 -14.80
CA ALA A 149 -6.74 -3.48 -15.59
C ALA A 149 -5.40 -3.52 -14.84
N LEU A 150 -5.00 -2.42 -14.22
CA LEU A 150 -3.76 -2.34 -13.43
C LEU A 150 -3.84 -3.12 -12.12
N LEU A 151 -5.01 -3.23 -11.49
CA LEU A 151 -5.22 -4.03 -10.29
C LEU A 151 -5.03 -5.53 -10.56
N VAL A 152 -5.54 -6.02 -11.69
CA VAL A 152 -5.30 -7.40 -12.16
C VAL A 152 -3.83 -7.60 -12.52
N ALA A 153 -3.20 -6.65 -13.23
CA ALA A 153 -1.78 -6.72 -13.57
C ALA A 153 -0.87 -6.74 -12.32
N HIS A 154 -1.14 -5.88 -11.34
CA HIS A 154 -0.45 -5.86 -10.05
C HIS A 154 -0.58 -7.21 -9.34
N PHE A 155 -1.80 -7.75 -9.20
CA PHE A 155 -2.00 -9.04 -8.55
C PHE A 155 -1.25 -10.18 -9.27
N ALA A 156 -1.26 -10.20 -10.61
CA ALA A 156 -0.53 -11.17 -11.41
C ALA A 156 1.00 -11.07 -11.24
N LEU A 157 1.56 -9.86 -11.27
CA LEU A 157 3.00 -9.60 -11.03
C LEU A 157 3.43 -10.06 -9.63
N HIS A 158 2.57 -9.92 -8.63
CA HIS A 158 2.84 -10.27 -7.24
C HIS A 158 2.41 -11.69 -6.84
N ALA A 159 1.77 -12.47 -7.73
CA ALA A 159 1.22 -13.80 -7.44
C ALA A 159 2.26 -14.78 -6.83
N LYS A 160 3.50 -14.78 -7.34
CA LYS A 160 4.60 -15.61 -6.80
C LYS A 160 4.94 -15.29 -5.35
N TRP A 161 4.77 -14.03 -4.92
CA TRP A 161 4.98 -13.60 -3.54
C TRP A 161 3.82 -14.04 -2.65
N PHE A 162 2.57 -13.89 -3.10
CA PHE A 162 1.39 -14.36 -2.36
C PHE A 162 1.47 -15.87 -2.06
N VAL A 163 1.73 -16.71 -3.07
CA VAL A 163 1.90 -18.16 -2.90
C VAL A 163 3.01 -18.49 -1.89
N ARG A 164 4.13 -17.74 -1.92
CA ARG A 164 5.25 -17.91 -0.98
C ARG A 164 4.88 -17.52 0.46
N VAL A 165 4.09 -16.45 0.67
CA VAL A 165 3.63 -16.03 2.01
C VAL A 165 2.60 -17.00 2.59
N LEU A 166 1.69 -17.52 1.75
CA LEU A 166 0.64 -18.46 2.15
C LEU A 166 1.21 -19.84 2.49
N SER A 167 2.22 -20.32 1.75
CA SER A 167 2.86 -21.63 1.99
C SER A 167 3.87 -21.66 3.15
N MET A 168 4.29 -20.51 3.70
CA MET A 168 5.22 -20.48 4.83
C MET A 168 4.57 -20.94 6.16
N PRO A 169 5.20 -21.83 6.94
CA PRO A 169 4.77 -22.16 8.30
C PRO A 169 4.73 -20.93 9.23
N GLY A 170 3.80 -20.91 10.19
CA GLY A 170 3.50 -19.72 11.02
C GLY A 170 4.69 -19.13 11.80
N ARG A 171 5.70 -19.95 12.12
CA ARG A 171 6.94 -19.51 12.79
C ARG A 171 7.89 -18.75 11.85
N ALA A 172 7.85 -18.99 10.53
CA ALA A 172 8.71 -18.34 9.55
C ALA A 172 8.20 -16.95 9.14
N ALA A 173 6.88 -16.80 8.93
CA ALA A 173 6.26 -15.53 8.56
C ALA A 173 6.50 -14.39 9.57
N ARG A 174 6.78 -14.73 10.84
CA ARG A 174 7.09 -13.79 11.93
C ARG A 174 8.58 -13.38 12.00
N ARG A 175 9.46 -13.99 11.18
CA ARG A 175 10.88 -13.57 11.05
C ARG A 175 11.11 -12.52 9.96
N LEU A 176 10.32 -12.54 8.87
CA LEU A 176 10.45 -11.59 7.77
C LEU A 176 10.11 -10.14 8.18
N SER A 177 9.33 -9.94 9.24
CA SER A 177 9.07 -8.63 9.86
C SER A 177 10.28 -7.99 10.56
N HIS A 178 11.46 -8.61 10.54
CA HIS A 178 12.68 -8.13 11.21
C HIS A 178 13.91 -7.98 10.29
N SER A 179 13.75 -8.06 8.96
CA SER A 179 14.86 -7.88 8.00
C SER A 179 14.42 -7.03 6.81
N PRO A 180 14.80 -5.74 6.72
CA PRO A 180 14.24 -4.81 5.72
C PRO A 180 14.60 -5.08 4.24
N THR A 181 15.52 -6.01 3.95
CA THR A 181 16.36 -5.92 2.74
C THR A 181 16.54 -7.22 1.94
N ARG A 182 15.67 -8.24 2.10
CA ARG A 182 15.85 -9.54 1.41
C ARG A 182 14.59 -10.18 0.81
N ALA A 183 13.48 -9.45 0.68
CA ALA A 183 12.21 -9.99 0.17
C ALA A 183 11.88 -9.60 -1.28
N GLN A 184 12.74 -8.83 -1.96
CA GLN A 184 12.60 -8.46 -3.37
C GLN A 184 13.83 -8.97 -4.14
N GLY A 185 13.64 -10.13 -4.76
CA GLY A 185 14.61 -10.95 -5.49
C GLY A 185 13.89 -12.22 -5.98
#